data_AF-A0A520AH56-F1
#
_entry.id   AF-A0A520AH56-F1
#
_cell.length_a   1.000
_cell.length_b   1.000
_cell.length_c   1.000
_cell.angle_alpha   90.00
_cell.angle_beta   90.00
_cell.angle_gamma   90.00
#
_symmetry.space_group_name_H-M   'P 1'
#
loop_
_entity.id
_entity.type
_entity.pdbx_description
1 polymer ?
#
loop_
_entity_poly.entity_id
_entity_poly.type
_entity_poly.pdbx_seq_one_letter_code
_entity_poly.pdbx_strand_id
1 'polypeptide(L)'
;DEILEGGVSPTAAVMSWRGMKYGTEAAKAGHEVVMSPTTYAYLDYMQADVITEPKVYESLRLSKSYEFDPVPAGVDPKFIKGGQGNLWTEQIWNIRQAEYMTWPRGFALSESVWSPKEKKNWPDFFARTEKHFKRLDIAETKYAPSVYDPIFSVKRTADKQLSVTLTTEVEGLDIYYSFDHSFPDRFYPKYTGPLVPPIDATILKVITYRGKDPIGRMMTMPIDELKRRAPVK
;
A
#
# COMPACT_ATOMS: atom_id res chain seq x y z
N ASP A 1 18.98 12.71 -4.49
CA ASP A 1 18.69 13.95 -5.26
C ASP A 1 19.28 15.21 -4.60
N GLU A 2 19.71 15.12 -3.35
CA GLU A 2 20.38 16.16 -2.53
C GLU A 2 21.60 16.78 -3.20
N ILE A 3 22.33 16.01 -4.01
CA ILE A 3 23.51 16.51 -4.73
C ILE A 3 23.17 17.68 -5.66
N LEU A 4 21.93 17.79 -6.14
CA LEU A 4 21.44 18.91 -6.96
C LEU A 4 21.54 20.26 -6.24
N GLU A 5 21.47 20.27 -4.91
CA GLU A 5 21.46 21.50 -4.10
C GLU A 5 22.85 22.17 -4.03
N GLY A 6 23.93 21.44 -4.32
CA GLY A 6 25.32 21.93 -4.25
C GLY A 6 26.00 22.21 -5.60
N GLY A 7 25.29 22.01 -6.71
CA GLY A 7 25.88 21.98 -8.05
C GLY A 7 26.46 20.60 -8.36
N VAL A 8 25.89 19.92 -9.35
CA VAL A 8 26.23 18.54 -9.71
C VAL A 8 27.17 18.52 -10.91
N SER A 9 28.14 17.60 -10.89
CA SER A 9 28.98 17.34 -12.07
C SER A 9 28.08 17.05 -13.28
N PRO A 10 28.34 17.63 -14.47
CA PRO A 10 27.54 17.37 -15.67
C PRO A 10 27.39 15.89 -16.06
N THR A 11 28.24 15.02 -15.52
CA THR A 11 28.26 13.58 -15.78
C THR A 11 27.60 12.72 -14.70
N ALA A 12 27.14 13.30 -13.58
CA ALA A 12 26.58 12.50 -12.51
C ALA A 12 25.19 11.97 -12.88
N ALA A 13 24.92 10.72 -12.50
CA ALA A 13 23.57 10.16 -12.50
C ALA A 13 22.88 10.45 -11.14
N VAL A 14 21.56 10.64 -11.17
CA VAL A 14 20.77 11.02 -10.00
C VAL A 14 19.77 9.92 -9.66
N MET A 15 19.77 9.47 -8.41
CA MET A 15 18.66 8.71 -7.85
C MET A 15 17.66 9.68 -7.19
N SER A 16 16.42 9.70 -7.68
CA SER A 16 15.35 10.57 -7.17
C SER A 16 14.49 9.78 -6.18
N TRP A 17 14.57 10.15 -4.91
CA TRP A 17 13.87 9.44 -3.85
C TRP A 17 12.88 10.34 -3.09
N ARG A 18 13.13 11.65 -2.99
CA ARG A 18 12.20 12.65 -2.41
C ARG A 18 11.10 13.02 -3.41
N GLY A 19 10.39 12.01 -3.92
CA GLY A 19 9.35 12.14 -4.93
C GLY A 19 9.88 12.20 -6.37
N MET A 20 9.00 12.55 -7.31
CA MET A 20 9.27 12.56 -8.76
C MET A 20 9.87 13.89 -9.26
N LYS A 21 9.75 14.96 -8.46
CA LYS A 21 10.10 16.32 -8.87
C LYS A 21 11.59 16.44 -9.21
N TYR A 22 12.47 16.01 -8.31
CA TYR A 22 13.90 16.19 -8.48
C TYR A 22 14.48 15.35 -9.64
N GLY A 23 13.99 14.13 -9.84
CA GLY A 23 14.33 13.33 -11.02
C GLY A 23 13.87 13.97 -12.32
N THR A 24 12.69 14.62 -12.32
CA THR A 24 12.20 15.38 -13.48
C THR A 24 13.12 16.57 -13.80
N GLU A 25 13.53 17.32 -12.78
CA GLU A 25 14.44 18.47 -12.93
C GLU A 25 15.83 18.02 -13.39
N ALA A 26 16.38 16.95 -12.80
CA ALA A 26 17.67 16.38 -13.19
C ALA A 26 17.67 15.88 -14.64
N ALA A 27 16.63 15.17 -15.06
CA ALA A 27 16.51 14.69 -16.43
C ALA A 27 16.39 15.84 -17.44
N LYS A 28 15.67 16.91 -17.11
CA LYS A 28 15.60 18.13 -17.94
C LYS A 28 16.92 18.87 -18.04
N ALA A 29 17.77 18.75 -17.03
CA ALA A 29 19.15 19.26 -17.04
C ALA A 29 20.15 18.33 -17.74
N GLY A 30 19.70 17.18 -18.28
CA GLY A 30 20.52 16.26 -19.06
C GLY A 30 21.22 15.17 -18.24
N HIS A 31 20.90 15.01 -16.96
CA HIS A 31 21.43 13.93 -16.14
C HIS A 31 20.68 12.62 -16.38
N GLU A 32 21.39 11.51 -16.31
CA GLU A 32 20.77 10.19 -16.21
C GLU A 32 20.10 10.02 -14.84
N VAL A 33 18.92 9.39 -14.80
CA VAL A 33 18.09 9.30 -13.58
C VAL A 33 17.59 7.89 -13.35
N VAL A 34 17.68 7.43 -12.10
CA VAL A 34 16.96 6.26 -11.59
C VAL A 34 15.85 6.77 -10.64
N MET A 35 14.61 6.41 -10.94
CA MET A 35 13.46 6.82 -10.12
C MET A 35 13.21 5.81 -8.99
N SER A 36 13.30 6.26 -7.74
CA SER A 36 12.95 5.47 -6.55
C SER A 36 12.12 6.29 -5.55
N PRO A 37 11.04 6.96 -5.97
CA PRO A 37 10.31 7.91 -5.13
C PRO A 37 9.65 7.21 -3.93
N THR A 38 9.77 7.80 -2.74
CA THR A 38 9.09 7.34 -1.50
C THR A 38 7.59 7.12 -1.67
N THR A 39 6.94 7.94 -2.51
CA THR A 39 5.51 7.86 -2.80
C THR A 39 5.07 6.54 -3.43
N TYR A 40 5.99 5.78 -4.03
CA TYR A 40 5.67 4.58 -4.81
C TYR A 40 6.57 3.37 -4.56
N ALA A 41 7.82 3.57 -4.13
CA ALA A 41 8.87 2.57 -4.23
C ALA A 41 9.66 2.33 -2.93
N TYR A 42 9.18 2.80 -1.78
CA TYR A 42 9.80 2.50 -0.47
C TYR A 42 9.11 1.29 0.17
N LEU A 43 9.74 0.14 0.03
CA LEU A 43 9.22 -1.17 0.45
C LEU A 43 9.31 -1.39 1.95
N ASP A 44 10.00 -0.54 2.70
CA ASP A 44 10.03 -0.57 4.16
C ASP A 44 8.84 0.15 4.81
N TYR A 45 8.01 0.86 4.03
CA TYR A 45 6.77 1.47 4.52
C TYR A 45 5.74 0.40 4.84
N MET A 46 4.86 0.65 5.81
CA MET A 46 3.73 -0.23 6.13
C MET A 46 2.91 -0.50 4.86
N GLN A 47 2.48 -1.73 4.66
CA GLN A 47 1.60 -2.09 3.53
C GLN A 47 0.23 -2.58 3.99
N ALA A 48 -0.02 -2.56 5.29
CA ALA A 48 -1.31 -2.78 5.89
C ALA A 48 -1.70 -1.62 6.81
N ASP A 49 -2.82 -1.78 7.51
CA ASP A 49 -3.19 -0.88 8.58
C ASP A 49 -2.22 -1.03 9.77
N VAL A 50 -1.87 0.09 10.41
CA VAL A 50 -0.98 0.18 11.57
C VAL A 50 -1.42 -0.70 12.75
N ILE A 51 -2.70 -1.10 12.82
CA ILE A 51 -3.14 -2.06 13.84
C ILE A 51 -2.58 -3.49 13.64
N THR A 52 -1.99 -3.78 12.47
CA THR A 52 -1.44 -5.10 12.12
C THR A 52 0.05 -5.12 11.83
N GLU A 53 0.72 -3.97 11.83
CA GLU A 53 2.14 -3.85 11.50
C GLU A 53 2.84 -2.94 12.52
N PRO A 54 4.14 -3.17 12.79
CA PRO A 54 4.94 -2.21 13.54
C PRO A 54 4.85 -0.84 12.88
N LYS A 55 4.53 0.18 13.68
CA LYS A 55 4.38 1.54 13.17
C LYS A 55 5.72 2.06 12.66
N VAL A 56 5.84 2.16 11.34
CA VAL A 56 6.82 3.02 10.67
C VAL A 56 6.19 4.38 10.35
N TYR A 57 7.02 5.27 9.83
CA TYR A 57 6.71 6.67 9.57
C TYR A 57 5.64 6.87 8.48
N GLU A 58 5.48 5.94 7.53
CA GLU A 58 4.49 6.03 6.46
C GLU A 58 3.92 4.68 6.00
N SER A 59 2.86 4.73 5.17
CA SER A 59 2.25 3.56 4.52
C SER A 59 2.29 3.65 2.99
N LEU A 60 2.47 2.51 2.33
CA LEU A 60 2.46 2.34 0.89
C LEU A 60 1.84 0.99 0.54
N ARG A 61 0.61 1.00 0.02
CA ARG A 61 -0.13 -0.20 -0.42
C ARG A 61 0.27 -0.66 -1.83
N LEU A 62 -0.10 -1.88 -2.20
CA LEU A 62 0.24 -2.47 -3.50
C LEU A 62 -0.32 -1.65 -4.67
N SER A 63 -1.57 -1.22 -4.59
CA SER A 63 -2.25 -0.40 -5.59
C SER A 63 -1.51 0.91 -5.82
N LYS A 64 -1.06 1.55 -4.74
CA LYS A 64 -0.27 2.77 -4.84
C LYS A 64 1.08 2.51 -5.50
N SER A 65 1.83 1.47 -5.09
CA SER A 65 3.06 1.07 -5.79
C SER A 65 2.84 0.74 -7.27
N TYR A 66 1.68 0.18 -7.62
CA TYR A 66 1.30 -0.12 -8.99
C TYR A 66 1.01 1.12 -9.84
N GLU A 67 0.68 2.26 -9.24
CA GLU A 67 0.54 3.53 -9.98
C GLU A 67 1.88 4.09 -10.46
N PHE A 68 3.01 3.54 -9.99
CA PHE A 68 4.33 4.03 -10.35
C PHE A 68 4.54 4.07 -11.86
N ASP A 69 5.09 5.17 -12.34
CA ASP A 69 5.57 5.33 -13.71
C ASP A 69 6.96 5.96 -13.64
N PRO A 70 8.03 5.26 -14.03
CA PRO A 70 9.38 5.79 -13.94
C PRO A 70 9.62 6.94 -14.92
N VAL A 71 8.78 7.15 -15.94
CA VAL A 71 8.96 8.21 -16.95
C VAL A 71 7.92 9.32 -16.72
N PRO A 72 8.30 10.45 -16.06
CA PRO A 72 7.38 11.56 -15.84
C PRO A 72 6.96 12.21 -17.17
N ALA A 73 5.75 12.78 -17.20
CA ALA A 73 5.28 13.54 -18.34
C ALA A 73 6.21 14.73 -18.65
N GLY A 74 6.54 14.93 -19.94
CA GLY A 74 7.37 16.04 -20.40
C GLY A 74 8.87 15.88 -20.12
N VAL A 75 9.34 14.67 -19.82
CA VAL A 75 10.76 14.31 -19.74
C VAL A 75 11.14 13.49 -20.98
N ASP A 76 12.33 13.73 -21.54
CA ASP A 76 12.90 12.88 -22.58
C ASP A 76 13.25 11.51 -21.97
N PRO A 77 12.58 10.41 -22.37
CA PRO A 77 12.76 9.10 -21.74
C PRO A 77 14.19 8.57 -21.77
N LYS A 78 15.05 9.05 -22.67
CA LYS A 78 16.45 8.59 -22.76
C LYS A 78 17.27 8.87 -21.49
N PHE A 79 16.88 9.89 -20.72
CA PHE A 79 17.54 10.24 -19.47
C PHE A 79 17.04 9.42 -18.29
N ILE A 80 15.92 8.70 -18.43
CA ILE A 80 15.42 7.81 -17.38
C ILE A 80 16.00 6.41 -17.62
N LYS A 81 16.88 5.96 -16.73
CA LYS A 81 17.52 4.63 -16.80
C LYS A 81 16.67 3.51 -16.23
N GLY A 82 15.64 3.84 -15.46
CA GLY A 82 14.69 2.89 -14.92
C GLY A 82 14.12 3.33 -13.57
N GLY A 83 13.54 2.37 -12.86
CA GLY A 83 13.07 2.55 -11.50
C GLY A 83 13.63 1.51 -10.54
N GLN A 84 13.59 1.81 -9.24
CA GLN A 84 14.11 0.94 -8.18
C GLN A 84 13.19 0.95 -6.97
N GLY A 85 12.94 -0.22 -6.38
CA GLY A 85 12.36 -0.36 -5.05
C GLY A 85 13.43 -0.40 -3.96
N ASN A 86 13.25 0.38 -2.91
CA ASN A 86 14.19 0.50 -1.80
C ASN A 86 13.62 -0.22 -0.59
N LEU A 87 14.40 -1.12 0.02
CA LEU A 87 14.05 -1.76 1.29
C LEU A 87 15.10 -1.39 2.33
N TRP A 88 14.77 -0.41 3.16
CA TRP A 88 15.59 -0.06 4.32
C TRP A 88 15.28 -0.98 5.49
N THR A 89 16.29 -1.30 6.31
CA THR A 89 16.22 -2.42 7.27
C THR A 89 16.34 -2.00 8.73
N GLU A 90 16.11 -0.73 9.08
CA GLU A 90 16.20 -0.22 10.45
C GLU A 90 15.25 -0.94 11.41
N GLN A 91 14.10 -1.38 10.90
CA GLN A 91 13.07 -2.11 11.65
C GLN A 91 12.76 -3.50 11.06
N ILE A 92 13.66 -4.03 10.23
CA ILE A 92 13.53 -5.36 9.61
C ILE A 92 14.50 -6.33 10.29
N TRP A 93 13.95 -7.22 11.10
CA TRP A 93 14.74 -8.02 12.04
C TRP A 93 15.13 -9.40 11.51
N ASN A 94 14.49 -9.86 10.44
CA ASN A 94 14.77 -11.16 9.83
C ASN A 94 14.34 -11.22 8.36
N ILE A 95 14.80 -12.25 7.65
CA ILE A 95 14.54 -12.43 6.22
C ILE A 95 13.05 -12.60 5.90
N ARG A 96 12.27 -13.27 6.77
CA ARG A 96 10.82 -13.44 6.54
C ARG A 96 10.08 -12.10 6.59
N GLN A 97 10.54 -11.17 7.41
CA GLN A 97 10.02 -9.80 7.41
C GLN A 97 10.46 -9.04 6.15
N ALA A 98 11.70 -9.19 5.69
CA ALA A 98 12.15 -8.58 4.44
C ALA A 98 11.34 -9.05 3.22
N GLU A 99 11.07 -10.36 3.14
CA GLU A 99 10.20 -10.98 2.14
C GLU A 99 8.77 -10.43 2.23
N TYR A 100 8.18 -10.39 3.44
CA TYR A 100 6.88 -9.79 3.68
C TYR A 100 6.83 -8.34 3.19
N MET A 101 7.81 -7.51 3.54
CA MET A 101 7.87 -6.10 3.17
C MET A 101 8.05 -5.88 1.67
N THR A 102 8.75 -6.79 1.00
CA THR A 102 9.02 -6.74 -0.44
C THR A 102 7.82 -7.18 -1.27
N TRP A 103 7.19 -8.30 -0.93
CA TRP A 103 6.12 -8.91 -1.74
C TRP A 103 4.73 -8.61 -1.18
N PRO A 104 3.76 -8.18 -2.01
CA PRO A 104 3.77 -8.17 -3.48
C PRO A 104 4.24 -6.87 -4.17
N ARG A 105 4.59 -5.81 -3.43
CA ARG A 105 4.93 -4.50 -4.03
C ARG A 105 6.09 -4.57 -5.03
N GLY A 106 7.05 -5.47 -4.83
CA GLY A 106 8.09 -5.77 -5.81
C GLY A 106 7.56 -6.18 -7.19
N PHE A 107 6.43 -6.90 -7.26
CA PHE A 107 5.79 -7.24 -8.54
C PHE A 107 5.21 -6.00 -9.23
N ALA A 108 4.61 -5.09 -8.47
CA ALA A 108 4.06 -3.84 -9.00
C ALA A 108 5.17 -2.93 -9.56
N LEU A 109 6.31 -2.85 -8.86
CA LEU A 109 7.47 -2.13 -9.37
C LEU A 109 8.05 -2.80 -10.62
N SER A 110 8.14 -4.14 -10.63
CA SER A 110 8.60 -4.91 -11.80
C SER A 110 7.72 -4.66 -13.03
N GLU A 111 6.39 -4.66 -12.87
CA GLU A 111 5.46 -4.33 -13.95
C GLU A 111 5.70 -2.90 -14.46
N SER A 112 5.94 -1.96 -13.55
CA SER A 112 6.09 -0.54 -13.89
C SER A 112 7.39 -0.23 -14.65
N VAL A 113 8.45 -1.02 -14.44
CA VAL A 113 9.74 -0.82 -15.12
C VAL A 113 9.92 -1.70 -16.36
N TRP A 114 9.08 -2.74 -16.52
CA TRP A 114 9.20 -3.70 -17.62
C TRP A 114 8.10 -3.55 -18.67
N SER A 115 6.85 -3.42 -18.25
CA SER A 115 5.71 -3.44 -19.16
C SER A 115 5.42 -2.05 -19.74
N PRO A 116 4.96 -1.97 -21.00
CA PRO A 116 4.49 -0.71 -21.55
C PRO A 116 3.37 -0.10 -20.72
N LYS A 117 3.44 1.21 -20.45
CA LYS A 117 2.50 1.93 -19.58
C LYS A 117 1.04 1.73 -20.00
N GLU A 118 0.78 1.77 -21.29
CA GLU A 118 -0.56 1.62 -21.88
C GLU A 118 -1.16 0.22 -21.70
N LYS A 119 -0.34 -0.77 -21.34
CA LYS A 119 -0.79 -2.14 -21.04
C LYS A 119 -1.04 -2.39 -19.56
N LYS A 120 -0.74 -1.43 -18.69
CA LYS A 120 -1.00 -1.56 -17.25
C LYS A 120 -2.50 -1.61 -17.01
N ASN A 121 -2.97 -2.73 -16.46
CA ASN A 121 -4.35 -2.97 -16.07
C ASN A 121 -4.39 -3.59 -14.66
N TRP A 122 -4.99 -2.89 -13.69
CA TRP A 122 -4.97 -3.32 -12.28
C TRP A 122 -5.67 -4.67 -12.03
N PRO A 123 -6.92 -4.90 -12.49
CA PRO A 123 -7.57 -6.21 -12.32
C PRO A 123 -6.75 -7.38 -12.88
N ASP A 124 -6.17 -7.22 -14.07
CA ASP A 124 -5.36 -8.25 -14.72
C ASP A 124 -4.00 -8.45 -14.03
N PHE A 125 -3.33 -7.37 -13.60
CA PHE A 125 -2.12 -7.42 -12.78
C PHE A 125 -2.37 -8.18 -11.47
N PHE A 126 -3.46 -7.86 -10.77
CA PHE A 126 -3.75 -8.50 -9.50
C PHE A 126 -4.07 -9.98 -9.69
N ALA A 127 -4.86 -10.35 -10.72
CA ALA A 127 -5.13 -11.74 -11.04
C ALA A 127 -3.85 -12.55 -11.34
N ARG A 128 -2.81 -11.94 -11.93
CA ARG A 128 -1.48 -12.56 -12.05
C ARG A 128 -0.74 -12.62 -10.72
N THR A 129 -0.79 -11.56 -9.92
CA THR A 129 -0.17 -11.48 -8.59
C THR A 129 -0.70 -12.61 -7.68
N GLU A 130 -2.00 -12.90 -7.72
CA GLU A 130 -2.57 -14.03 -6.97
C GLU A 130 -2.02 -15.39 -7.43
N LYS A 131 -1.73 -15.56 -8.72
CA LYS A 131 -1.05 -16.75 -9.22
C LYS A 131 0.40 -16.82 -8.74
N HIS A 132 1.06 -15.67 -8.57
CA HIS A 132 2.39 -15.60 -7.98
C HIS A 132 2.39 -15.95 -6.49
N PHE A 133 1.35 -15.62 -5.72
CA PHE A 133 1.25 -16.07 -4.33
C PHE A 133 1.35 -17.59 -4.19
N LYS A 134 0.67 -18.35 -5.05
CA LYS A 134 0.80 -19.82 -5.08
C LYS A 134 2.24 -20.30 -5.35
N ARG A 135 3.00 -19.55 -6.15
CA ARG A 135 4.42 -19.84 -6.42
C ARG A 135 5.29 -19.50 -5.21
N LEU A 136 5.01 -18.39 -4.53
CA LEU A 136 5.70 -18.00 -3.30
C LEU A 136 5.42 -19.00 -2.17
N ASP A 137 4.20 -19.53 -2.08
CA ASP A 137 3.85 -20.61 -1.13
C ASP A 137 4.69 -21.87 -1.37
N ILE A 138 4.82 -22.31 -2.64
CA ILE A 138 5.68 -23.45 -3.01
C ILE A 138 7.15 -23.18 -2.71
N ALA A 139 7.60 -21.94 -2.90
CA ALA A 139 8.96 -21.50 -2.62
C ALA A 139 9.19 -21.14 -1.14
N GLU A 140 8.18 -21.30 -0.28
CA GLU A 140 8.19 -20.95 1.15
C GLU A 140 8.58 -19.48 1.45
N THR A 141 8.45 -18.60 0.45
CA THR A 141 8.78 -17.17 0.52
C THR A 141 7.61 -16.40 1.10
N LYS A 142 7.85 -15.62 2.16
CA LYS A 142 6.78 -14.84 2.79
C LYS A 142 6.32 -13.70 1.87
N TYR A 143 5.03 -13.39 1.93
CA TYR A 143 4.45 -12.19 1.32
C TYR A 143 3.36 -11.61 2.24
N ALA A 144 3.02 -10.34 2.00
CA ALA A 144 1.93 -9.68 2.70
C ALA A 144 0.56 -9.98 2.07
N PRO A 145 -0.44 -10.44 2.85
CA PRO A 145 -1.81 -10.61 2.36
C PRO A 145 -2.64 -9.32 2.44
N SER A 146 -2.03 -8.18 2.76
CA SER A 146 -2.72 -6.93 3.14
C SER A 146 -3.59 -6.31 2.06
N VAL A 147 -3.39 -6.71 0.81
CA VAL A 147 -4.23 -6.36 -0.35
C VAL A 147 -5.68 -6.86 -0.19
N TYR A 148 -5.90 -7.93 0.59
CA TYR A 148 -7.23 -8.47 0.87
C TYR A 148 -7.89 -7.81 2.08
N ASP A 149 -7.14 -7.09 2.92
CA ASP A 149 -7.66 -6.53 4.15
C ASP A 149 -8.59 -5.34 3.88
N PRO A 150 -9.60 -5.11 4.75
CA PRO A 150 -10.41 -3.89 4.67
C PRO A 150 -9.55 -2.66 4.98
N ILE A 151 -9.83 -1.57 4.27
CA ILE A 151 -9.22 -0.25 4.49
C ILE A 151 -10.21 0.60 5.29
N PHE A 152 -9.76 1.12 6.43
CA PHE A 152 -10.56 1.93 7.33
C PHE A 152 -10.36 3.42 7.04
N SER A 153 -11.41 4.09 6.63
CA SER A 153 -11.49 5.57 6.62
C SER A 153 -12.50 6.01 7.68
N VAL A 154 -12.17 7.02 8.47
CA VAL A 154 -13.06 7.51 9.52
C VAL A 154 -13.13 9.02 9.49
N LYS A 155 -14.35 9.53 9.65
CA LYS A 155 -14.65 10.96 9.82
C LYS A 155 -15.65 11.13 10.96
N ARG A 156 -15.92 12.38 11.33
CA ARG A 156 -17.06 12.72 12.20
C ARG A 156 -18.23 13.24 11.38
N THR A 157 -19.43 12.85 11.79
CA THR A 157 -20.68 13.45 11.29
C THR A 157 -20.89 14.83 11.91
N ALA A 158 -21.91 15.56 11.44
CA ALA A 158 -22.32 16.83 12.04
C ALA A 158 -22.63 16.70 13.55
N ASP A 159 -23.19 15.55 13.95
CA ASP A 159 -23.52 15.21 15.34
C ASP A 159 -22.31 14.69 16.15
N LYS A 160 -21.09 14.88 15.64
CA LYS A 160 -19.82 14.46 16.26
C LYS A 160 -19.65 12.96 16.44
N GLN A 161 -20.54 12.13 15.90
CA GLN A 161 -20.40 10.66 15.90
C GLN A 161 -19.33 10.22 14.90
N LEU A 162 -18.67 9.10 15.17
CA LEU A 162 -17.78 8.48 14.20
C LEU A 162 -18.59 7.90 13.04
N SER A 163 -18.09 8.09 11.82
CA SER A 163 -18.60 7.45 10.61
C SER A 163 -17.41 6.73 9.95
N VAL A 164 -17.47 5.40 9.99
CA VAL A 164 -16.42 4.50 9.51
C VAL A 164 -16.83 3.99 8.13
N THR A 165 -16.02 4.29 7.12
CA THR A 165 -16.15 3.75 5.77
C THR A 165 -15.11 2.66 5.59
N LEU A 166 -15.54 1.51 5.07
CA LEU A 166 -14.69 0.38 4.72
C LEU A 166 -14.62 0.25 3.20
N THR A 167 -13.41 0.07 2.67
CA THR A 167 -13.16 -0.22 1.25
C THR A 167 -12.17 -1.37 1.12
N THR A 168 -11.99 -1.89 -0.10
CA THR A 168 -10.99 -2.91 -0.41
C THR A 168 -10.09 -2.43 -1.54
N GLU A 169 -8.87 -2.96 -1.57
CA GLU A 169 -7.90 -2.66 -2.63
C GLU A 169 -8.21 -3.42 -3.93
N VAL A 170 -8.93 -4.53 -3.80
CA VAL A 170 -9.33 -5.41 -4.89
C VAL A 170 -10.83 -5.63 -4.87
N GLU A 171 -11.40 -5.83 -6.06
CA GLU A 171 -12.83 -6.01 -6.25
C GLU A 171 -13.30 -7.43 -5.87
N GLY A 172 -14.62 -7.61 -5.75
CA GLY A 172 -15.23 -8.93 -5.52
C GLY A 172 -15.05 -9.48 -4.10
N LEU A 173 -14.73 -8.62 -3.14
CA LEU A 173 -14.66 -8.96 -1.73
C LEU A 173 -15.88 -8.46 -0.97
N ASP A 174 -16.46 -9.34 -0.19
CA ASP A 174 -17.49 -9.01 0.79
C ASP A 174 -16.84 -8.70 2.12
N ILE A 175 -17.35 -7.70 2.84
CA ILE A 175 -16.83 -7.29 4.15
C ILE A 175 -17.89 -7.63 5.22
N TYR A 176 -17.47 -8.33 6.26
CA TYR A 176 -18.31 -8.69 7.41
C TYR A 176 -17.72 -8.09 8.68
N TYR A 177 -18.58 -7.66 9.60
CA TYR A 177 -18.13 -6.93 10.79
C TYR A 177 -18.91 -7.28 12.05
N SER A 178 -18.32 -6.94 13.20
CA SER A 178 -18.97 -7.01 14.51
C SER A 178 -18.46 -5.92 15.46
N PHE A 179 -19.31 -5.52 16.41
CA PHE A 179 -18.96 -4.63 17.53
C PHE A 179 -19.05 -5.33 18.90
N ASP A 180 -19.44 -6.60 18.92
CA ASP A 180 -19.82 -7.40 20.10
C ASP A 180 -18.67 -8.30 20.60
N HIS A 181 -17.44 -8.05 20.18
CA HIS A 181 -16.26 -8.91 20.38
C HIS A 181 -16.29 -10.28 19.68
N SER A 182 -17.36 -10.65 18.98
CA SER A 182 -17.40 -11.90 18.22
C SER A 182 -16.50 -11.81 16.98
N PHE A 183 -15.98 -12.95 16.52
CA PHE A 183 -15.25 -13.00 15.25
C PHE A 183 -16.25 -13.15 14.11
N PRO A 184 -16.51 -12.09 13.32
CA PRO A 184 -17.53 -12.15 12.28
C PRO A 184 -17.17 -13.20 11.24
N ASP A 185 -18.14 -14.03 10.88
CA ASP A 185 -18.09 -14.89 9.70
C ASP A 185 -19.03 -14.34 8.62
N ARG A 186 -19.27 -15.12 7.55
CA ARG A 186 -20.14 -14.70 6.44
C ARG A 186 -21.63 -14.63 6.79
N PHE A 187 -22.03 -14.95 8.02
CA PHE A 187 -23.41 -14.84 8.52
C PHE A 187 -23.60 -13.63 9.44
N TYR A 188 -22.52 -12.96 9.84
CA TYR A 188 -22.59 -11.65 10.50
C TYR A 188 -23.08 -10.55 9.54
N PRO A 189 -23.42 -9.35 10.04
CA PRO A 189 -23.79 -8.23 9.19
C PRO A 189 -22.75 -7.96 8.10
N LYS A 190 -23.23 -7.96 6.86
CA LYS A 190 -22.46 -7.56 5.69
C LYS A 190 -22.42 -6.03 5.63
N TYR A 191 -21.24 -5.46 5.42
CA TYR A 191 -21.07 -4.03 5.22
C TYR A 191 -21.72 -3.60 3.90
N THR A 192 -22.67 -2.67 3.98
CA THR A 192 -23.39 -2.09 2.83
C THR A 192 -23.34 -0.57 2.79
N GLY A 193 -22.75 0.07 3.80
CA GLY A 193 -22.64 1.51 3.93
C GLY A 193 -21.92 1.91 5.23
N PRO A 194 -21.64 3.22 5.41
CA PRO A 194 -20.85 3.70 6.55
C PRO A 194 -21.41 3.24 7.90
N LEU A 195 -20.51 2.82 8.79
CA LEU A 195 -20.84 2.32 10.12
C LEU A 195 -20.71 3.44 11.16
N VAL A 196 -21.67 3.51 12.07
CA VAL A 196 -21.58 4.29 13.30
C VAL A 196 -21.36 3.30 14.44
N PRO A 197 -20.20 3.32 15.13
CA PRO A 197 -19.98 2.47 16.28
C PRO A 197 -21.03 2.71 17.38
N PRO A 198 -21.62 1.66 17.97
CA PRO A 198 -22.42 1.78 19.19
C PRO A 198 -21.67 2.51 20.31
N ILE A 199 -22.41 3.16 21.21
CA ILE A 199 -21.83 4.03 22.26
C ILE A 199 -20.89 3.28 23.21
N ASP A 200 -21.17 2.01 23.46
CA ASP A 200 -20.48 1.08 24.35
C ASP A 200 -19.47 0.17 23.61
N ALA A 201 -19.40 0.26 22.27
CA ALA A 201 -18.46 -0.53 21.51
C ALA A 201 -17.01 -0.12 21.82
N THR A 202 -16.18 -1.10 22.19
CA THR A 202 -14.74 -0.89 22.41
C THR A 202 -13.90 -1.35 21.22
N ILE A 203 -14.46 -2.23 20.39
CA ILE A 203 -13.78 -2.88 19.28
C ILE A 203 -14.68 -3.00 18.06
N LEU A 204 -14.10 -2.87 16.87
CA LEU A 204 -14.70 -3.21 15.60
C LEU A 204 -13.88 -4.33 14.99
N LYS A 205 -14.44 -5.54 14.89
CA LYS A 205 -13.80 -6.65 14.18
C LYS A 205 -14.32 -6.69 12.75
N VAL A 206 -13.43 -6.87 11.78
CA VAL A 206 -13.75 -6.87 10.35
C VAL A 206 -12.94 -7.93 9.63
N ILE A 207 -13.57 -8.64 8.71
CA ILE A 207 -12.92 -9.61 7.83
C ILE A 207 -13.49 -9.51 6.42
N THR A 208 -12.66 -9.80 5.43
CA THR A 208 -13.11 -9.90 4.03
C THR A 208 -13.21 -11.35 3.58
N TYR A 209 -14.21 -11.60 2.74
CA TYR A 209 -14.50 -12.91 2.14
C TYR A 209 -14.53 -12.79 0.63
N ARG A 210 -14.09 -13.85 -0.05
CA ARG A 210 -14.37 -14.05 -1.47
C ARG A 210 -15.31 -15.23 -1.60
N GLY A 211 -16.56 -14.97 -1.97
CA GLY A 211 -17.60 -15.99 -1.97
C GLY A 211 -17.81 -16.56 -0.57
N LYS A 212 -17.44 -17.82 -0.33
CA LYS A 212 -17.60 -18.50 0.97
C LYS A 212 -16.32 -18.54 1.80
N ASP A 213 -15.18 -18.16 1.21
CA ASP A 213 -13.87 -18.33 1.82
C ASP A 213 -13.38 -17.03 2.45
N PRO A 214 -12.97 -17.04 3.74
CA PRO A 214 -12.27 -15.90 4.33
C PRO A 214 -10.92 -15.73 3.63
N ILE A 215 -10.62 -14.51 3.17
CA ILE A 215 -9.39 -14.25 2.40
C ILE A 215 -8.54 -13.11 2.98
N GLY A 216 -9.17 -12.10 3.59
CA GLY A 216 -8.45 -11.10 4.38
C GLY A 216 -8.16 -11.58 5.78
N ARG A 217 -7.29 -10.84 6.47
CA ARG A 217 -7.03 -11.08 7.89
C ARG A 217 -8.20 -10.59 8.73
N MET A 218 -8.36 -11.21 9.90
CA MET A 218 -9.27 -10.72 10.92
C MET A 218 -8.71 -9.43 11.52
N MET A 219 -9.23 -8.29 11.06
CA MET A 219 -8.84 -6.97 11.55
C MET A 219 -9.57 -6.68 12.85
N THR A 220 -8.82 -6.32 13.88
CA THR A 220 -9.36 -6.01 15.21
C THR A 220 -9.08 -4.55 15.51
N MET A 221 -9.99 -3.66 15.10
CA MET A 221 -9.83 -2.21 15.16
C MET A 221 -10.34 -1.67 16.50
N PRO A 222 -9.48 -1.14 17.39
CA PRO A 222 -9.94 -0.47 18.61
C PRO A 222 -10.74 0.79 18.24
N ILE A 223 -11.87 1.03 18.90
CA ILE A 223 -12.66 2.24 18.66
C ILE A 223 -11.87 3.50 19.03
N ASP A 224 -10.98 3.43 20.03
CA ASP A 224 -10.11 4.55 20.38
C ASP A 224 -9.09 4.89 19.29
N GLU A 225 -8.66 3.90 18.50
CA GLU A 225 -7.82 4.16 17.33
C GLU A 225 -8.60 4.95 16.27
N LEU A 226 -9.87 4.59 16.02
CA LEU A 226 -10.75 5.34 15.12
C LEU A 226 -10.99 6.77 15.63
N LYS A 227 -11.15 6.97 16.95
CA LYS A 227 -11.27 8.32 17.55
C LYS A 227 -10.00 9.15 17.33
N ARG A 228 -8.81 8.54 17.44
CA ARG A 228 -7.53 9.24 17.20
C ARG A 228 -7.38 9.67 15.74
N ARG A 229 -7.85 8.86 14.79
CA ARG A 229 -7.83 9.19 13.35
C ARG A 229 -8.81 10.30 12.97
N ALA A 230 -9.88 10.50 13.75
CA ALA A 230 -10.86 11.57 13.56
C ALA A 230 -11.01 12.40 14.86
N PRO A 231 -10.02 13.26 15.19
CA PRO A 231 -10.09 14.09 16.39
C PRO A 231 -11.30 15.02 16.33
N VAL A 232 -11.89 15.31 17.50
CA VAL A 232 -12.90 16.35 17.62
C VAL A 232 -12.19 17.68 17.40
N LYS A 233 -12.58 18.42 16.37
CA LYS A 233 -12.18 19.82 16.20
C LYS A 233 -12.89 20.70 17.20
#